data_AF-A0A2U3PUF4-F1
#
_entry.id   AF-A0A2U3PUF4-F1
#
_cell.length_a   1.000
_cell.length_b   1.000
_cell.length_c   1.000
_cell.angle_alpha   90.00
_cell.angle_beta   90.00
_cell.angle_gamma   90.00
#
_symmetry.space_group_name_H-M   'P 1'
#
loop_
_entity.id
_entity.type
_entity.pdbx_description
1 polymer ?
#
loop_
_entity_poly.entity_id
_entity_poly.type
_entity_poly.pdbx_seq_one_letter_code
_entity_poly.pdbx_strand_id
1 'polypeptide(L)'
;MLESLVGGLLKRATITAHGELDADTDTVFFTETYTFDDGHSDTLRWTIHKVAEGQYTGHENRLEGEATGEQAGCAFHWKYTRDTPQGDGKSFKLNFDYWFYGIDNKVCIVRGSAGRAGIPFATAHVTYRKFP
;
A
#
# COMPACT_ATOMS: atom_id res chain seq x y z
N MET A 1 -10.61 -2.89 3.17
CA MET A 1 -11.19 -4.25 3.11
C MET A 1 -10.59 -5.02 1.96
N LEU A 2 -10.55 -6.34 2.07
CA LEU A 2 -10.11 -7.26 1.02
C LEU A 2 -11.29 -8.11 0.57
N GLU A 3 -11.44 -8.26 -0.75
CA GLU A 3 -12.51 -9.00 -1.41
C GLU A 3 -11.91 -10.10 -2.30
N SER A 4 -12.60 -11.23 -2.45
CA SER A 4 -12.24 -12.24 -3.44
C SER A 4 -12.44 -11.74 -4.87
N LEU A 5 -11.76 -12.35 -5.85
CA LEU A 5 -11.91 -11.94 -7.27
C LEU A 5 -13.32 -12.15 -7.84
N VAL A 6 -14.11 -13.04 -7.25
CA VAL A 6 -15.48 -13.36 -7.69
C VAL A 6 -16.54 -12.70 -6.80
N GLY A 7 -16.13 -11.76 -5.96
CA GLY A 7 -16.96 -11.16 -4.93
C GLY A 7 -16.93 -11.93 -3.61
N GLY A 8 -17.23 -11.23 -2.52
CA GLY A 8 -17.25 -11.81 -1.18
C GLY A 8 -16.11 -11.32 -0.31
N LEU A 9 -16.47 -10.88 0.90
CA LEU A 9 -15.57 -10.30 1.88
C LEU A 9 -14.57 -11.35 2.39
N LEU A 10 -13.27 -11.05 2.30
CA LEU A 10 -12.20 -11.88 2.87
C LEU A 10 -11.77 -11.36 4.24
N LYS A 11 -11.44 -10.06 4.32
CA LYS A 11 -10.95 -9.41 5.55
C LYS A 11 -11.34 -7.94 5.60
N ARG A 12 -11.48 -7.41 6.81
CA ARG A 12 -11.59 -5.96 7.04
C ARG A 12 -10.35 -5.48 7.79
N ALA A 13 -10.03 -4.21 7.57
CA ALA A 13 -8.94 -3.56 8.27
C ALA A 13 -9.24 -2.07 8.44
N THR A 14 -8.77 -1.52 9.55
CA THR A 14 -8.58 -0.07 9.72
C THR A 14 -7.12 0.27 9.47
N ILE A 15 -6.87 1.52 9.09
CA ILE A 15 -5.53 2.02 8.82
C ILE A 15 -5.28 3.31 9.60
N THR A 16 -4.12 3.39 10.25
CA THR A 16 -3.54 4.65 10.72
C THR A 16 -2.29 4.91 9.91
N ALA A 17 -2.10 6.15 9.45
CA ALA A 17 -0.97 6.50 8.61
C ALA A 17 -0.41 7.87 8.97
N HIS A 18 0.91 8.00 8.89
CA HIS A 18 1.66 9.23 9.08
C HIS A 18 2.67 9.37 7.95
N GLY A 19 2.69 10.54 7.32
CA GLY A 19 3.58 10.85 6.21
C GLY A 19 4.30 12.17 6.42
N GLU A 20 5.58 12.19 6.11
CA GLU A 20 6.43 13.38 6.12
C GLU A 20 7.18 13.46 4.79
N LEU A 21 7.22 14.65 4.20
CA LEU A 21 7.99 14.93 2.99
C LEU A 21 9.24 15.71 3.38
N ASP A 22 10.40 15.14 3.11
CA ASP A 22 11.66 15.85 3.03
C ASP A 22 11.78 16.44 1.61
N ALA A 23 11.61 17.77 1.53
CA ALA A 23 11.66 18.50 0.27
C ALA A 23 13.08 18.71 -0.25
N ASP A 24 14.10 18.63 0.60
CA ASP A 24 15.50 18.82 0.19
C ASP A 24 16.02 17.58 -0.55
N THR A 25 15.47 16.41 -0.24
CA THR A 25 15.85 15.12 -0.82
C THR A 25 14.76 14.47 -1.66
N ASP A 26 13.64 15.17 -1.90
CA ASP A 26 12.46 14.64 -2.60
C ASP A 26 12.02 13.24 -2.07
N THR A 27 12.05 13.09 -0.74
CA THR A 27 11.83 11.80 -0.06
C THR A 27 10.60 11.86 0.84
N VAL A 28 9.70 10.90 0.70
CA VAL A 28 8.56 10.72 1.60
C VAL A 28 8.83 9.57 2.56
N PHE A 29 8.78 9.87 3.85
CA PHE A 29 8.74 8.87 4.91
C PHE A 29 7.28 8.60 5.26
N PHE A 30 6.81 7.38 5.01
CA PHE A 30 5.40 7.01 5.20
C PHE A 30 5.27 5.76 6.05
N THR A 31 4.68 5.90 7.22
CA THR A 31 4.36 4.77 8.10
C THR A 31 2.86 4.53 8.06
N GLU A 32 2.46 3.30 7.76
CA GLU A 32 1.07 2.87 7.82
C GLU A 32 0.95 1.62 8.70
N THR A 33 -0.06 1.58 9.56
CA THR A 33 -0.40 0.43 10.39
C THR A 33 -1.80 -0.04 10.04
N TYR A 34 -1.88 -1.26 9.53
CA TYR A 34 -3.13 -1.97 9.31
C TYR A 34 -3.48 -2.76 10.55
N THR A 35 -4.71 -2.63 11.03
CA THR A 35 -5.28 -3.48 12.08
C THR A 35 -6.46 -4.23 11.49
N PHE A 36 -6.36 -5.56 11.45
CA PHE A 36 -7.32 -6.45 10.81
C PHE A 36 -8.41 -6.91 11.80
N ASP A 37 -9.52 -7.40 11.27
CA ASP A 37 -10.69 -7.79 12.05
C ASP A 37 -10.58 -9.11 12.83
N ASP A 38 -9.50 -9.86 12.62
CA ASP A 38 -9.07 -10.99 13.44
C ASP A 38 -8.07 -10.58 14.55
N GLY A 39 -7.80 -9.28 14.69
CA GLY A 39 -6.97 -8.70 15.75
C GLY A 39 -5.47 -8.60 15.42
N HIS A 40 -4.98 -9.19 14.33
CA HIS A 40 -3.58 -8.99 13.94
C HIS A 40 -3.35 -7.59 13.36
N SER A 41 -2.10 -7.12 13.42
CA SER A 41 -1.70 -5.86 12.83
C SER A 41 -0.39 -6.01 12.06
N ASP A 42 -0.22 -5.21 11.00
CA ASP A 42 1.01 -5.13 10.22
C ASP A 42 1.35 -3.65 9.98
N THR A 43 2.62 -3.30 10.18
CA THR A 43 3.11 -1.93 10.00
C THR A 43 4.12 -1.90 8.86
N LEU A 44 3.85 -1.06 7.87
CA LEU A 44 4.76 -0.81 6.77
C LEU A 44 5.43 0.55 6.99
N ARG A 45 6.74 0.59 6.80
CA ARG A 45 7.57 1.80 6.96
C ARG A 45 8.28 2.03 5.64
N TRP A 46 7.71 2.92 4.86
CA TRP A 46 8.18 3.25 3.53
C TRP A 46 9.15 4.43 3.57
N THR A 47 10.22 4.30 2.80
CA THR A 47 11.00 5.42 2.29
C THR A 47 10.75 5.49 0.79
N ILE A 48 10.11 6.54 0.31
CA ILE A 48 9.71 6.70 -1.09
C ILE A 48 10.49 7.87 -1.67
N HIS A 49 11.27 7.63 -2.73
CA HIS A 49 12.10 8.63 -3.39
C HIS A 49 11.48 8.99 -4.74
N LYS A 50 11.39 10.29 -5.05
CA LYS A 50 11.07 10.74 -6.40
C LYS A 50 12.33 10.69 -7.26
N VAL A 51 12.34 9.84 -8.28
CA VAL A 51 13.52 9.64 -9.15
C VAL A 51 13.43 10.44 -10.44
N ALA A 52 12.22 10.81 -10.87
CA ALA A 52 11.98 11.74 -11.97
C ALA A 52 10.58 12.35 -11.82
N GLU A 53 10.18 13.24 -12.75
CA GLU A 53 8.81 13.72 -12.81
C GLU A 53 7.82 12.56 -12.96
N GLY A 54 6.92 12.41 -12.00
CA GLY A 54 5.94 11.33 -11.94
C GLY A 54 6.50 9.95 -11.56
N GLN A 55 7.83 9.75 -11.49
CA GLN A 55 8.43 8.44 -11.23
C GLN A 55 9.01 8.35 -9.83
N TYR A 56 8.71 7.25 -9.14
CA TYR A 56 9.08 7.01 -7.75
C TYR A 56 9.65 5.61 -7.55
N THR A 57 10.57 5.47 -6.61
CA THR A 57 10.98 4.18 -6.06
C THR A 57 10.67 4.12 -4.57
N GLY A 58 10.51 2.92 -4.01
CA GLY A 58 10.21 2.74 -2.59
C GLY A 58 10.97 1.61 -1.97
N HIS A 59 11.36 1.83 -0.72
CA HIS A 59 11.98 0.82 0.12
C HIS A 59 11.12 0.57 1.37
N GLU A 60 11.02 -0.70 1.75
CA GLU A 60 10.51 -1.17 3.04
C GLU A 60 11.25 -2.48 3.37
N ASN A 61 11.47 -2.75 4.66
CA ASN A 61 12.38 -3.81 5.12
C ASN A 61 12.00 -5.22 4.68
N ARG A 62 10.75 -5.49 4.27
CA ARG A 62 10.28 -6.81 3.86
C ARG A 62 10.04 -6.92 2.36
N LEU A 63 10.44 -5.92 1.57
CA LEU A 63 10.34 -6.00 0.12
C LEU A 63 11.33 -7.01 -0.46
N GLU A 64 10.89 -7.65 -1.54
CA GLU A 64 11.80 -8.27 -2.49
C GLU A 64 12.14 -7.24 -3.57
N GLY A 65 13.34 -6.66 -3.49
CA GLY A 65 13.76 -5.57 -4.35
C GLY A 65 13.18 -4.23 -3.89
N GLU A 66 12.74 -3.43 -4.85
CA GLU A 66 12.17 -2.10 -4.61
C GLU A 66 10.73 -2.04 -5.13
N ALA A 67 9.95 -1.15 -4.54
CA ALA A 67 8.68 -0.75 -5.08
C ALA A 67 8.87 0.29 -6.20
N THR A 68 7.99 0.27 -7.19
CA THR A 68 7.99 1.25 -8.29
C THR A 68 6.67 2.00 -8.32
N GLY A 69 6.75 3.31 -8.54
CA GLY A 69 5.62 4.22 -8.55
C GLY A 69 5.57 5.11 -9.79
N GLU A 70 4.37 5.27 -10.35
CA GLU A 70 4.11 6.19 -11.46
C GLU A 70 2.90 7.08 -11.14
N GLN A 71 3.07 8.40 -11.21
CA GLN A 71 2.02 9.39 -10.94
C GLN A 71 1.61 10.10 -12.23
N ALA A 72 0.30 10.17 -12.47
CA ALA A 72 -0.30 10.99 -13.51
C ALA A 72 -1.58 11.66 -13.01
N GLY A 73 -1.55 12.99 -12.86
CA GLY A 73 -2.68 13.76 -12.34
C GLY A 73 -3.06 13.32 -10.91
N CYS A 74 -4.29 12.84 -10.75
CA CYS A 74 -4.80 12.35 -9.46
C CYS A 74 -4.46 10.88 -9.17
N ALA A 75 -3.89 10.15 -10.14
CA ALA A 75 -3.63 8.73 -10.03
C ALA A 75 -2.15 8.45 -9.70
N PHE A 76 -1.91 7.49 -8.82
CA PHE A 76 -0.59 6.95 -8.51
C PHE A 76 -0.63 5.42 -8.53
N HIS A 77 0.17 4.80 -9.40
CA HIS A 77 0.27 3.36 -9.56
C HIS A 77 1.47 2.85 -8.78
N TRP A 78 1.24 1.99 -7.80
CA TRP A 78 2.27 1.46 -6.90
C TRP A 78 2.37 -0.06 -7.01
N LYS A 79 3.57 -0.56 -7.29
CA LYS A 79 3.82 -1.99 -7.49
C LYS A 79 4.97 -2.46 -6.62
N TYR A 80 4.80 -3.57 -5.93
CA TYR A 80 5.84 -4.16 -5.08
C TYR A 80 5.57 -5.63 -4.77
N THR A 81 6.61 -6.33 -4.32
CA THR A 81 6.51 -7.68 -3.77
C THR A 81 7.03 -7.66 -2.33
N ARG A 82 6.28 -8.22 -1.39
CA ARG A 82 6.60 -8.14 0.04
C ARG A 82 6.38 -9.48 0.75
N ASP A 83 7.30 -9.82 1.65
CA ASP A 83 7.06 -10.86 2.65
C ASP A 83 6.05 -10.34 3.69
N THR A 84 4.82 -10.86 3.62
CA THR A 84 3.65 -10.32 4.31
C THR A 84 3.23 -11.21 5.47
N PRO A 85 3.42 -10.77 6.73
CA PRO A 85 2.99 -11.51 7.92
C PRO A 85 1.48 -11.71 7.96
N GLN A 86 1.07 -12.83 8.53
CA GLN A 86 -0.32 -13.17 8.78
C GLN A 86 -0.57 -13.33 10.28
N GLY A 87 -1.85 -13.26 10.68
CA GLY A 87 -2.24 -13.42 12.09
C GLY A 87 -1.93 -14.80 12.70
N ASP A 88 -1.69 -15.83 11.89
CA ASP A 88 -1.32 -17.18 12.36
C ASP A 88 0.20 -17.38 12.54
N GLY A 89 0.98 -16.31 12.44
CA GLY A 89 2.44 -16.33 12.56
C GLY A 89 3.17 -16.78 11.29
N LYS A 90 2.44 -17.17 10.22
CA LYS A 90 3.05 -17.41 8.91
C LYS A 90 3.36 -16.10 8.20
N SER A 91 4.23 -16.17 7.21
CA SER A 91 4.49 -15.07 6.27
C SER A 91 4.42 -15.60 4.85
N PHE A 92 3.92 -14.78 3.94
CA PHE A 92 3.83 -15.14 2.52
C PHE A 92 4.39 -14.02 1.67
N LYS A 93 5.19 -14.41 0.68
CA LYS A 93 5.59 -13.52 -0.41
C LYS A 93 4.38 -13.22 -1.30
N LEU A 94 3.93 -11.97 -1.28
CA LEU A 94 2.77 -11.50 -2.03
C LEU A 94 3.16 -10.37 -2.99
N ASN A 95 2.50 -10.34 -4.15
CA ASN A 95 2.62 -9.30 -5.16
C ASN A 95 1.46 -8.32 -5.00
N PHE A 96 1.77 -7.02 -5.02
CA PHE A 96 0.80 -5.94 -4.89
C PHE A 96 0.88 -5.01 -6.10
N ASP A 97 -0.29 -4.66 -6.64
CA ASP A 97 -0.46 -3.75 -7.78
C ASP A 97 -1.65 -2.83 -7.47
N TYR A 98 -1.35 -1.62 -6.97
CA TYR A 98 -2.29 -0.71 -6.33
C TYR A 98 -2.40 0.60 -7.09
N TRP A 99 -3.62 1.04 -7.34
CA TRP A 99 -3.92 2.39 -7.80
C TRP A 99 -4.47 3.22 -6.66
N PHE A 100 -3.78 4.32 -6.39
CA PHE A 100 -4.19 5.38 -5.48
C PHE A 100 -4.82 6.50 -6.32
N TYR A 101 -5.97 7.00 -5.88
CA TYR A 101 -6.69 8.10 -6.52
C TYR A 101 -6.95 9.19 -5.49
N GLY A 102 -6.30 10.34 -5.68
CA GLY A 102 -6.57 11.55 -4.90
C GLY A 102 -7.93 12.12 -5.28
N ILE A 103 -8.86 12.16 -4.33
CA ILE A 103 -10.20 12.72 -4.54
C ILE A 103 -10.20 14.21 -4.24
N ASP A 104 -9.59 14.59 -3.11
CA ASP A 104 -9.37 15.97 -2.71
C ASP A 104 -8.14 16.05 -1.77
N ASN A 105 -7.95 17.19 -1.09
CA ASN A 105 -6.83 17.40 -0.16
C ASN A 105 -6.92 16.58 1.16
N LYS A 106 -8.00 15.84 1.38
CA LYS A 106 -8.25 15.04 2.58
C LYS A 106 -8.50 13.57 2.28
N VAL A 107 -8.93 13.22 1.07
CA VAL A 107 -9.39 11.87 0.75
C VAL A 107 -8.58 11.27 -0.40
N CYS A 108 -8.07 10.06 -0.17
CA CYS A 108 -7.48 9.21 -1.19
C CYS A 108 -8.14 7.83 -1.14
N ILE A 109 -8.50 7.30 -2.30
CA ILE A 109 -9.06 5.95 -2.43
C ILE A 109 -8.03 5.07 -3.12
N VAL A 110 -7.84 3.87 -2.59
CA VAL A 110 -6.98 2.85 -3.18
C VAL A 110 -7.81 1.69 -3.64
N ARG A 111 -7.56 1.25 -4.87
CA ARG A 111 -8.03 -0.03 -5.38
C ARG A 111 -6.83 -0.77 -5.96
N GLY A 112 -6.65 -2.02 -5.55
CA GLY A 112 -5.52 -2.79 -6.05
C GLY A 112 -5.69 -4.28 -5.88
N SER A 113 -4.79 -5.05 -6.47
CA SER A 113 -4.78 -6.51 -6.33
C SER A 113 -3.66 -6.98 -5.41
N ALA A 114 -3.96 -7.99 -4.61
CA ALA A 114 -2.97 -8.81 -3.92
C ALA A 114 -2.96 -10.20 -4.55
N GLY A 115 -1.75 -10.74 -4.76
CA GLY A 115 -1.54 -12.01 -5.45
C GLY A 115 -0.31 -12.75 -4.96
N ARG A 116 -0.06 -13.92 -5.53
CA ARG A 116 1.14 -14.72 -5.28
C ARG A 116 1.64 -15.31 -6.58
N ALA A 117 2.96 -15.27 -6.79
CA ALA A 117 3.59 -15.73 -8.03
C ALA A 117 2.99 -15.07 -9.29
N GLY A 118 2.62 -13.79 -9.19
CA GLY A 118 2.01 -13.01 -10.28
C GLY A 118 0.53 -13.27 -10.51
N ILE A 119 -0.10 -14.19 -9.76
CA ILE A 119 -1.53 -14.51 -9.90
C ILE A 119 -2.32 -13.80 -8.79
N PRO A 120 -3.22 -12.87 -9.11
CA PRO A 120 -4.06 -12.20 -8.12
C PRO A 120 -5.06 -13.19 -7.51
N PHE A 121 -5.40 -12.98 -6.23
CA PHE A 121 -6.47 -13.73 -5.57
C PHE A 121 -7.40 -12.83 -4.73
N ALA A 122 -7.02 -11.58 -4.49
CA ALA A 122 -7.82 -10.62 -3.75
C ALA A 122 -7.75 -9.20 -4.35
N THR A 123 -8.82 -8.46 -4.18
CA THR A 123 -8.89 -7.02 -4.43
C THR A 123 -8.90 -6.27 -3.11
N ALA A 124 -7.97 -5.33 -2.93
CA ALA A 124 -7.94 -4.41 -1.82
C ALA A 124 -8.70 -3.13 -2.16
N HIS A 125 -9.53 -2.68 -1.22
CA HIS A 125 -10.20 -1.38 -1.23
C HIS A 125 -9.84 -0.64 0.05
N VAL A 126 -9.13 0.47 -0.06
CA VAL A 126 -8.68 1.27 1.08
C VAL A 126 -9.13 2.71 0.87
N THR A 127 -9.45 3.40 1.96
CA THR A 127 -9.73 4.83 1.93
C THR A 127 -8.91 5.49 3.02
N TYR A 128 -8.05 6.41 2.62
CA TYR A 128 -7.33 7.28 3.53
C TYR A 128 -8.14 8.56 3.70
N ARG A 129 -8.26 9.00 4.95
CA ARG A 129 -8.85 10.29 5.29
C ARG A 129 -7.91 11.04 6.22
N LYS A 130 -7.46 12.22 5.80
CA LYS A 130 -6.66 13.12 6.62
C LYS A 130 -7.55 13.78 7.68
N PHE A 131 -7.16 13.66 8.94
CA PHE A 131 -7.77 14.38 10.04
C PHE A 131 -7.05 15.72 10.29
N PRO A 132 -7.75 16.73 10.84
CA PRO A 132 -7.14 17.99 11.25
C PRO A 132 -6.02 17.81 12.28
#